data_AF-A0A1G9XMZ0-F1
#
_entry.id   AF-A0A1G9XMZ0-F1
#
_cell.length_a   1.000
_cell.length_b   1.000
_cell.length_c   1.000
_cell.angle_alpha   90.00
_cell.angle_beta   90.00
_cell.angle_gamma   90.00
#
_symmetry.space_group_name_H-M   'P 1'
#
loop_
_entity.id
_entity.type
_entity.pdbx_description
1 polymer ?
#
loop_
_entity_poly.entity_id
_entity_poly.type
_entity_poly.pdbx_seq_one_letter_code
_entity_poly.pdbx_strand_id
1 'polypeptide(L)'
;MLREVLRDFLNFLITADWGCAVVLWAMGFRAAFLRAGECIERRGLFTLRTPLPSEFSKEYYHYYSQMVWLGLAFFVAIGTGFGLLCLKNLFFPSPN
;
A
#
# COMPACT_ATOMS: atom_id res chain seq x y z
N MET A 1 -34.40 5.48 -8.40
CA MET A 1 -34.15 4.10 -7.94
C MET A 1 -32.86 3.49 -8.49
N LEU A 2 -32.80 2.89 -9.70
CA LEU A 2 -31.57 2.18 -10.15
C LEU A 2 -30.30 3.05 -10.11
N ARG A 3 -30.45 4.33 -10.47
CA ARG A 3 -29.37 5.33 -10.48
C ARG A 3 -28.83 5.64 -9.08
N GLU A 4 -29.70 5.69 -8.07
CA GLU A 4 -29.34 5.95 -6.67
C GLU A 4 -28.70 4.72 -6.04
N VAL A 5 -29.28 3.53 -6.28
CA VAL A 5 -28.71 2.25 -5.84
C VAL A 5 -27.31 2.04 -6.40
N LEU A 6 -27.09 2.37 -7.68
CA LEU A 6 -25.77 2.29 -8.29
C LEU A 6 -24.78 3.29 -7.68
N ARG A 7 -25.22 4.52 -7.37
CA ARG A 7 -24.40 5.53 -6.71
C ARG A 7 -24.00 5.09 -5.29
N ASP A 8 -24.92 4.55 -4.52
CA ASP A 8 -24.65 4.06 -3.16
C ASP A 8 -23.73 2.84 -3.18
N PHE A 9 -23.93 1.94 -4.15
CA PHE A 9 -23.03 0.81 -4.35
C PHE A 9 -21.61 1.24 -4.73
N LEU A 10 -21.46 2.22 -5.63
CA LEU A 10 -20.15 2.81 -5.95
C LEU A 10 -19.51 3.49 -4.75
N ASN A 11 -20.28 4.22 -3.93
CA ASN A 11 -19.78 4.83 -2.71
C ASN A 11 -19.27 3.76 -1.74
N PHE A 12 -20.03 2.68 -1.54
CA PHE A 12 -19.62 1.56 -0.71
C PHE A 12 -18.32 0.91 -1.21
N LEU A 13 -18.21 0.66 -2.52
CA LEU A 13 -17.00 0.09 -3.12
C LEU A 13 -15.79 1.01 -2.93
N ILE A 14 -15.95 2.32 -3.13
CA ILE A 14 -14.88 3.30 -2.89
C ILE A 14 -14.48 3.26 -1.41
N THR A 15 -15.43 3.29 -0.47
CA THR A 15 -15.11 3.23 0.97
C THR A 15 -14.39 1.93 1.34
N ALA A 16 -14.81 0.79 0.80
CA ALA A 16 -14.16 -0.49 1.04
C ALA A 16 -12.72 -0.53 0.48
N ASP A 17 -12.52 0.00 -0.73
CA ASP A 17 -11.21 0.10 -1.38
C ASP A 17 -10.24 0.98 -0.59
N TRP A 18 -10.71 2.16 -0.14
CA TRP A 18 -9.94 3.04 0.74
C TRP A 18 -9.59 2.35 2.07
N GLY A 19 -10.52 1.60 2.66
CA GLY A 19 -10.25 0.78 3.85
C GLY A 19 -9.15 -0.25 3.61
N CYS A 20 -9.18 -0.93 2.46
CA CYS A 20 -8.14 -1.87 2.06
C CYS A 20 -6.77 -1.18 1.89
N ALA A 21 -6.74 -0.02 1.23
CA ALA A 21 -5.52 0.76 1.04
C ALA A 21 -4.90 1.20 2.38
N VAL A 22 -5.72 1.62 3.35
CA VAL A 22 -5.25 1.98 4.70
C VAL A 22 -4.65 0.78 5.44
N VAL A 23 -5.26 -0.40 5.33
CA VAL A 23 -4.73 -1.63 5.95
C VAL A 23 -3.38 -2.01 5.31
N LEU A 24 -3.28 -1.98 3.99
CA LEU A 24 -2.03 -2.24 3.26
C LEU A 24 -0.94 -1.24 3.64
N TRP A 25 -1.31 0.03 3.76
CA TRP A 25 -0.40 1.08 4.22
C TRP A 25 0.08 0.84 5.65
N ALA A 26 -0.80 0.49 6.58
CA ALA A 26 -0.44 0.19 7.96
C ALA A 26 0.46 -1.05 8.07
N MET A 27 0.21 -2.09 7.27
CA MET A 27 1.09 -3.27 7.19
C MET A 27 2.47 -2.90 6.65
N GLY A 28 2.53 -2.13 5.56
CA GLY A 28 3.77 -1.64 4.99
C GLY A 28 4.56 -0.76 5.96
N PHE A 29 3.88 0.16 6.66
CA PHE A 29 4.47 1.04 7.66
C PHE A 29 5.03 0.25 8.84
N ARG A 30 4.25 -0.68 9.42
CA ARG A 30 4.70 -1.55 10.51
C ARG A 30 5.97 -2.30 10.12
N ALA A 31 5.98 -2.88 8.92
CA ALA A 31 7.11 -3.66 8.46
C ALA A 31 8.33 -2.75 8.16
N ALA A 32 8.13 -1.56 7.60
CA ALA A 32 9.20 -0.57 7.45
C ALA A 32 9.79 -0.13 8.80
N PHE A 33 8.94 0.07 9.81
CA PHE A 33 9.36 0.49 11.16
C PHE A 33 10.13 -0.61 11.90
N LEU A 34 9.66 -1.86 11.83
CA LEU A 34 10.39 -3.02 12.40
C LEU A 34 11.80 -3.13 11.81
N ARG A 35 11.94 -2.97 10.49
CA ARG A 35 13.25 -2.98 9.84
C ARG A 35 14.11 -1.75 10.13
N ALA A 36 13.50 -0.57 10.28
CA ALA A 36 14.24 0.61 10.71
C ALA A 36 14.87 0.37 12.10
N GLY A 37 14.13 -0.27 13.01
CA GLY A 37 14.65 -0.71 14.31
C GLY A 37 15.84 -1.66 14.19
N GLU A 38 15.70 -2.74 13.43
CA GLU A 38 16.78 -3.72 13.19
C GLU A 38 18.02 -3.08 12.53
N CYS A 39 17.83 -2.18 11.55
CA CYS A 39 18.92 -1.48 10.88
C CYS A 39 19.64 -0.48 11.80
N ILE A 40 18.92 0.20 12.69
CA ILE A 40 19.51 1.13 13.68
C ILE A 40 20.35 0.35 14.69
N GLU A 41 19.83 -0.79 15.17
CA GLU A 41 20.55 -1.67 16.10
C GLU A 41 21.83 -2.25 15.48
N ARG A 42 21.78 -2.61 14.19
CA ARG A 42 22.94 -3.12 13.43
C ARG A 42 23.99 -2.06 13.09
N ARG A 43 23.56 -0.81 12.81
CA ARG A 43 24.47 0.32 12.52
C ARG A 43 25.08 0.93 13.79
N GLY A 44 24.41 0.81 14.94
CA GLY A 44 24.83 1.44 16.20
C GLY A 44 25.99 0.75 16.92
N LEU A 45 26.32 -0.51 16.58
CA LEU A 45 27.27 -1.29 17.38
C LEU A 45 28.57 -1.70 16.68
N PHE A 46 28.62 -1.94 15.35
CA PHE A 46 29.89 -2.47 14.78
C PHE A 46 30.34 -2.09 13.37
N THR A 47 29.55 -1.45 12.48
CA THR A 47 30.06 -1.18 11.12
C THR A 47 29.40 0.01 10.43
N LEU A 48 30.21 1.05 10.15
CA LEU A 48 29.91 2.17 9.25
C LEU A 48 30.06 1.80 7.75
N ARG A 49 30.08 0.50 7.42
CA ARG A 49 30.30 -0.01 6.07
C ARG A 49 28.96 -0.27 5.40
N THR A 50 28.78 0.17 4.15
CA THR A 50 27.67 -0.26 3.30
C THR A 50 27.82 -1.76 3.03
N PRO A 51 26.86 -2.60 3.47
CA PRO A 51 26.96 -4.05 3.29
C PRO A 51 26.93 -4.39 1.80
N LEU A 52 27.83 -5.29 1.38
CA LEU A 52 27.86 -5.76 0.00
C LEU A 52 26.64 -6.68 -0.27
N PRO A 53 26.14 -6.74 -1.51
CA PRO A 53 24.98 -7.57 -1.86
C PRO A 53 25.13 -9.06 -1.49
N SER A 54 26.37 -9.56 -1.43
CA SER A 54 26.70 -10.93 -1.01
C SER A 54 26.54 -11.21 0.50
N GLU A 55 26.42 -10.19 1.34
CA GLU A 55 26.26 -10.32 2.79
C GLU A 55 24.79 -10.38 3.23
N PHE A 56 23.84 -10.21 2.30
CA PHE A 56 22.42 -10.32 2.60
C PHE A 56 21.98 -11.78 2.62
N SER A 57 21.34 -12.20 3.72
CA SER A 57 20.74 -13.52 3.83
C SER A 57 19.58 -13.69 2.84
N LYS A 58 19.26 -14.93 2.48
CA LYS A 58 18.08 -15.24 1.64
C LYS A 58 16.77 -14.66 2.21
N GLU A 59 16.68 -14.54 3.54
CA GLU A 59 15.57 -13.91 4.24
C GLU A 59 15.41 -12.43 3.90
N TYR A 60 16.51 -11.71 3.66
CA TYR A 60 16.47 -10.31 3.24
C TYR A 60 15.77 -10.15 1.89
N TYR A 61 16.09 -11.02 0.93
CA TYR A 61 15.50 -11.02 -0.40
C TYR A 61 14.04 -11.46 -0.39
N HIS A 62 13.68 -12.46 0.41
CA HIS A 62 12.29 -12.88 0.59
C HIS A 62 11.43 -11.73 1.12
N TYR A 63 11.93 -11.04 2.17
CA TYR A 63 11.25 -9.87 2.72
C TYR A 63 11.17 -8.70 1.74
N TYR A 64 12.25 -8.43 0.99
CA TYR A 64 12.24 -7.38 -0.03
C TYR A 64 11.20 -7.68 -1.11
N SER A 65 11.13 -8.93 -1.58
CA SER A 65 10.08 -9.36 -2.51
C SER A 65 8.69 -9.15 -1.92
N GLN A 66 8.47 -9.56 -0.67
CA GLN A 66 7.19 -9.35 0.02
C GLN A 66 6.81 -7.86 0.11
N MET A 67 7.77 -6.98 0.42
CA MET A 67 7.56 -5.53 0.43
C MET A 67 7.20 -4.96 -0.93
N VAL A 68 7.86 -5.42 -2.00
CA VAL A 68 7.54 -5.02 -3.37
C VAL A 68 6.13 -5.46 -3.74
N TRP A 69 5.73 -6.68 -3.39
CA TRP A 69 4.37 -7.17 -3.62
C TRP A 69 3.32 -6.40 -2.81
N LEU A 70 3.62 -6.03 -1.57
CA LEU A 70 2.73 -5.24 -0.71
C LEU A 70 2.56 -3.82 -1.25
N GLY A 71 3.65 -3.21 -1.70
CA GLY A 71 3.63 -1.91 -2.39
C GLY A 71 2.84 -1.97 -3.70
N LEU A 72 3.05 -3.01 -4.51
CA LEU A 72 2.28 -3.23 -5.74
C LEU A 72 0.78 -3.36 -5.45
N ALA A 73 0.40 -4.16 -4.45
CA ALA A 73 -0.99 -4.34 -4.04
C ALA A 73 -1.62 -3.01 -3.59
N PHE A 74 -0.85 -2.17 -2.87
CA PHE A 74 -1.28 -0.84 -2.47
C PHE A 74 -1.52 0.09 -3.68
N PHE A 75 -0.61 0.11 -4.65
CA PHE A 75 -0.81 0.89 -5.88
C PHE A 75 -2.01 0.42 -6.68
N VAL A 76 -2.25 -0.89 -6.74
CA VAL A 76 -3.44 -1.46 -7.39
C VAL A 76 -4.72 -1.04 -6.67
N ALA A 77 -4.76 -1.09 -5.34
CA ALA A 77 -5.89 -0.60 -4.55
C ALA A 77 -6.17 0.88 -4.85
N ILE A 78 -5.17 1.76 -4.71
CA ILE A 78 -5.33 3.20 -5.02
C ILE A 78 -5.80 3.42 -6.47
N GLY A 79 -5.21 2.71 -7.44
CA GLY A 79 -5.61 2.80 -8.84
C GLY A 79 -7.06 2.40 -9.06
N THR A 80 -7.52 1.36 -8.36
CA THR A 80 -8.90 0.88 -8.41
C THR A 80 -9.86 1.90 -7.81
N GLY A 81 -9.57 2.43 -6.62
CA GLY A 81 -10.35 3.51 -5.99
C GLY A 81 -10.41 4.78 -6.85
N PHE A 82 -9.29 5.18 -7.47
CA PHE A 82 -9.24 6.30 -8.39
C PHE A 82 -10.09 6.05 -9.64
N GLY A 83 -10.01 4.85 -10.22
CA GLY A 83 -10.83 4.44 -11.35
C GLY A 83 -12.33 4.47 -11.02
N LEU A 84 -12.72 3.99 -9.84
CA LEU A 84 -14.10 4.03 -9.34
C LEU A 84 -14.58 5.48 -9.12
N LEU A 85 -13.72 6.38 -8.62
CA LEU A 85 -14.02 7.80 -8.51
C LEU A 85 -14.21 8.47 -9.88
N CYS A 86 -13.36 8.16 -10.85
CA CYS A 86 -13.52 8.62 -12.22
C CYS A 86 -14.85 8.14 -12.83
N LEU A 87 -15.19 6.85 -12.67
CA LEU A 87 -16.48 6.30 -13.11
C LEU A 87 -17.64 7.02 -12.43
N LYS A 88 -17.57 7.24 -11.12
CA LYS A 88 -18.58 8.00 -10.38
C LYS A 88 -18.77 9.40 -10.98
N ASN A 89 -17.70 10.14 -11.23
CA ASN A 89 -17.78 11.49 -11.79
C ASN A 89 -18.30 11.51 -13.24
N LEU A 90 -18.01 10.46 -14.02
CA LEU A 90 -18.44 10.35 -15.41
C LEU A 90 -19.93 10.00 -15.54
N PHE A 91 -20.45 9.11 -14.69
CA PHE A 91 -21.87 8.73 -14.67
C PHE A 91 -22.76 9.63 -13.81
N PHE A 92 -22.17 10.29 -12.81
CA PHE A 92 -22.82 11.16 -11.84
C PHE A 92 -22.06 12.48 -11.69
N PRO A 93 -22.00 13.32 -12.74
CA PRO A 93 -21.40 14.63 -12.62
C PRO A 93 -22.08 15.40 -11.48
N SER A 94 -21.29 15.87 -10.53
CA SER A 94 -21.80 16.74 -9.47
C SER A 94 -22.24 18.05 -10.14
N PRO A 95 -23.44 18.57 -9.85
CA PRO A 95 -23.76 19.93 -10.24
C PRO A 95 -22.74 20.84 -9.52
N ASN A 96 -21.96 21.57 -10.31
CA ASN A 96 -21.18 22.72 -9.82
C ASN A 96 -22.13 23.79 -9.30
#